data_AF-A0A2X3EXX5-F1
#
_entry.id   AF-A0A2X3EXX5-F1
#
_cell.length_a   1.000
_cell.length_b   1.000
_cell.length_c   1.000
_cell.angle_alpha   90.00
_cell.angle_beta   90.00
_cell.angle_gamma   90.00
#
_symmetry.space_group_name_H-M   'P 1'
#
loop_
_entity.id
_entity.type
_entity.pdbx_description
1 polymer ?
#
loop_
_entity_poly.entity_id
_entity_poly.type
_entity_poly.pdbx_seq_one_letter_code
_entity_poly.pdbx_strand_id
1 'polypeptide(L)' 'MSKRDWLDFEHLVDDEVRDAIKPPSMYKVILVNDDYTPMEFVIDVLQKFFSYDVERATQLMLTVHY' A
#
# COMPACT_ATOMS: atom_id res chain seq x y z
N MET A 1 26.15 -43.81 -18.40
CA MET A 1 26.27 -42.45 -19.00
C MET A 1 24.89 -41.83 -19.04
N SER A 2 24.83 -40.56 -18.63
CA SER A 2 23.71 -39.73 -18.16
C SER A 2 22.30 -40.05 -18.70
N LYS A 3 21.36 -40.24 -17.76
CA LYS A 3 19.93 -40.43 -18.01
C LYS A 3 19.28 -39.05 -18.15
N ARG A 4 19.25 -38.54 -19.39
CA ARG A 4 18.22 -37.62 -19.89
C ARG A 4 17.80 -36.49 -18.91
N ASP A 5 18.68 -35.50 -18.70
CA ASP A 5 18.34 -34.16 -18.19
C ASP A 5 17.65 -33.34 -19.29
N TRP A 6 16.44 -33.73 -19.69
CA TRP A 6 15.62 -32.93 -20.60
C TRP A 6 14.60 -32.16 -19.76
N LEU A 7 15.05 -30.99 -19.28
CA LEU A 7 14.33 -29.92 -18.61
C LEU A 7 13.53 -30.31 -17.34
N ASP A 8 14.17 -30.06 -16.20
CA ASP A 8 13.46 -29.81 -14.94
C ASP A 8 12.70 -28.47 -15.04
N PHE A 9 11.50 -28.54 -15.61
CA PHE A 9 10.62 -27.37 -15.78
C PHE A 9 10.13 -26.80 -14.45
N GLU A 10 10.12 -27.56 -13.34
CA GLU A 10 9.75 -27.02 -12.03
C GLU A 10 10.79 -26.00 -11.54
N HIS A 11 12.07 -26.29 -11.76
CA HIS A 11 13.17 -25.45 -11.24
C HIS A 11 13.43 -24.19 -12.09
N LEU A 12 13.23 -24.26 -13.42
CA LEU A 12 13.40 -23.10 -14.32
C LEU A 12 12.28 -22.07 -14.20
N VAL A 13 11.06 -22.54 -13.90
CA VAL A 13 9.93 -21.64 -13.67
C VAL A 13 10.13 -20.87 -12.37
N ASP A 14 10.77 -21.45 -11.35
CA ASP A 14 10.86 -20.82 -10.03
C ASP A 14 11.79 -19.61 -9.99
N ASP A 15 12.98 -19.70 -10.61
CA ASP A 15 13.95 -18.59 -10.57
C ASP A 15 13.58 -17.43 -11.51
N GLU A 16 13.16 -17.72 -12.76
CA GLU A 16 12.75 -16.66 -13.69
C GLU A 16 11.42 -16.01 -13.27
N VAL A 17 10.47 -16.77 -12.70
CA VAL A 17 9.20 -16.20 -12.21
C VAL A 17 9.44 -15.38 -10.94
N ARG A 18 10.30 -15.83 -10.01
CA ARG A 18 10.66 -15.02 -8.83
C ARG A 18 11.29 -13.69 -9.22
N ASP A 19 12.20 -13.68 -10.19
CA ASP A 19 12.87 -12.45 -10.63
C ASP A 19 11.96 -11.55 -11.49
N ALA A 20 10.99 -12.14 -12.21
CA ALA A 20 9.98 -11.41 -12.97
C ALA A 20 8.86 -10.82 -12.08
N ILE A 21 8.60 -11.39 -10.91
CA ILE A 21 7.62 -10.87 -9.95
C ILE A 21 8.25 -9.72 -9.16
N LYS A 22 8.16 -8.53 -9.75
CA LYS A 22 8.43 -7.29 -9.01
C LYS A 22 7.21 -6.94 -8.15
N PRO A 23 7.39 -6.52 -6.89
CA PRO A 23 6.28 -6.03 -6.09
C PRO A 23 5.64 -4.82 -6.78
N PRO A 24 4.31 -4.64 -6.67
CA PRO A 24 3.64 -3.49 -7.27
C PRO A 24 4.19 -2.18 -6.69
N SER A 25 4.22 -1.14 -7.53
CA SER A 25 4.56 0.20 -7.05
C SER A 25 3.47 0.68 -6.10
N MET A 26 3.86 1.02 -4.88
CA MET A 26 2.96 1.57 -3.88
C MET A 26 2.89 3.09 -4.02
N TYR A 27 1.69 3.65 -3.83
CA TYR A 27 1.45 5.09 -3.89
C TYR A 27 0.98 5.60 -2.54
N LYS A 28 1.46 6.78 -2.16
CA LYS A 28 0.99 7.49 -0.96
C LYS A 28 -0.24 8.31 -1.34
N VAL A 29 -1.31 8.18 -0.55
CA VAL A 29 -2.43 9.12 -0.55
C VAL A 29 -2.12 10.19 0.48
N ILE A 30 -2.18 11.46 0.07
CA ILE A 30 -1.80 12.60 0.91
C ILE A 30 -3.01 13.53 1.02
N LEU A 31 -3.37 13.90 2.26
CA LEU A 31 -4.29 15.01 2.51
C LEU A 31 -3.47 16.30 2.64
N VAL A 32 -3.97 17.36 2.02
CA VAL A 32 -3.37 18.70 2.05
C VAL A 32 -4.29 19.59 2.88
N ASN A 33 -3.69 20.45 3.71
CA ASN A 33 -4.40 21.41 4.53
C ASN A 33 -5.06 22.52 3.69
N ASP A 34 -6.17 23.05 4.18
CA ASP A 34 -6.84 24.23 3.64
C ASP A 34 -7.65 24.97 4.73
N ASP A 35 -8.03 26.22 4.45
CA ASP A 35 -8.65 27.13 5.44
C ASP A 35 -10.19 27.01 5.54
N TYR A 36 -10.83 26.13 4.77
CA TYR A 36 -12.29 26.08 4.62
C TYR A 36 -12.89 24.75 5.06
N THR A 37 -12.14 23.65 4.94
CA THR A 37 -12.62 22.32 5.30
C THR A 37 -12.70 22.16 6.83
N PRO A 38 -13.89 21.86 7.40
CA PRO A 38 -14.02 21.67 8.84
C PRO A 38 -13.21 20.48 9.35
N MET A 39 -12.61 20.61 10.54
CA MET A 39 -11.84 19.54 11.18
C MET A 39 -12.64 18.24 11.35
N GLU A 40 -13.90 18.33 11.77
CA GLU A 40 -14.81 17.19 11.93
C GLU A 40 -15.07 16.46 10.60
N PHE A 41 -15.09 17.19 9.48
CA PHE A 41 -15.25 16.59 8.15
C PHE A 41 -14.01 15.78 7.75
N VAL A 42 -12.81 16.29 8.05
CA VAL A 42 -11.57 15.55 7.81
C VAL A 42 -11.53 14.26 8.63
N ILE A 43 -11.97 14.30 9.89
CA ILE A 43 -12.08 13.11 10.73
C ILE A 43 -13.07 12.11 10.12
N ASP A 44 -14.27 12.53 9.70
CA ASP A 44 -15.26 11.65 9.06
C ASP A 44 -14.69 10.97 7.80
N VAL A 45 -13.98 11.72 6.94
CA VAL A 45 -13.30 11.16 5.76
C VAL A 45 -12.28 10.08 6.15
N LEU A 46 -11.47 10.34 7.18
CA LEU A 46 -10.46 9.41 7.68
C LEU A 46 -11.07 8.13 8.26
N GLN A 47 -12.17 8.23 8.98
CA GLN A 47 -12.87 7.06 9.52
C GLN A 47 -13.56 6.25 8.42
N LYS A 48 -14.26 6.93 7.51
CA LYS A 48 -15.11 6.29 6.50
C LYS A 48 -14.33 5.63 5.36
N PHE A 49 -13.25 6.26 4.90
CA PHE A 49 -12.52 5.80 3.71
C PHE A 49 -11.18 5.13 4.02
N PHE A 50 -10.58 5.43 5.17
CA PHE A 50 -9.27 4.88 5.56
C PHE A 50 -9.33 3.99 6.81
N SER A 51 -10.54 3.74 7.33
CA SER A 51 -10.79 2.84 8.48
C SER A 51 -10.01 3.21 9.74
N TYR A 52 -9.78 4.51 9.96
CA TYR A 52 -9.19 4.98 11.21
C TYR A 52 -10.21 4.99 12.34
N ASP A 53 -9.76 4.67 13.55
CA ASP A 53 -10.47 5.00 14.78
C ASP A 53 -10.46 6.53 15.01
N VAL A 54 -11.32 6.99 15.93
CA VAL A 54 -11.49 8.42 16.21
C VAL A 54 -10.20 9.07 16.69
N GLU A 55 -9.45 8.39 17.56
CA GLU A 55 -8.24 8.93 18.18
C GLU A 55 -7.14 9.14 17.15
N ARG A 56 -6.91 8.15 16.30
CA ARG A 56 -5.94 8.19 15.21
C ARG A 56 -6.34 9.16 14.10
N ALA A 57 -7.63 9.22 13.75
CA ALA A 57 -8.13 10.19 12.78
C ALA A 57 -7.94 11.63 13.28
N THR A 58 -8.24 11.88 14.56
CA THR A 58 -8.04 13.20 15.19
C THR A 58 -6.57 13.60 15.19
N GLN A 59 -5.67 12.69 15.58
CA GLN A 59 -4.23 12.97 15.58
C GLN A 59 -3.68 13.27 14.18
N LEU A 60 -4.13 12.52 13.17
CA LEU A 60 -3.72 12.75 11.78
C LEU A 60 -4.27 14.07 11.25
N MET A 61 -5.54 14.40 11.53
CA MET A 61 -6.13 15.68 11.16
C MET A 61 -5.34 16.86 11.76
N LEU A 62 -4.95 16.80 13.03
CA LEU A 62 -4.12 17.84 13.65
C LEU A 62 -2.75 17.97 12.99
N THR A 63 -2.18 16.86 12.51
CA THR A 63 -0.91 16.85 11.75
C THR A 63 -1.07 17.46 10.35
N VAL A 64 -2.27 17.42 9.77
CA VAL A 64 -2.56 18.12 8.51
C VAL A 64 -2.69 19.62 8.77
N HIS A 65 -3.33 20.01 9.88
CA HIS A 65 -3.62 21.41 10.19
C HIS A 65 -2.40 22.24 10.63
N TYR A 66 -1.46 21.63 11.39
CA TYR A 66 -0.27 22.28 11.95
C TYR A 66 1.02 21.82 11.28
#